data_AF-A0A0B6YVM6-F1
#
_entry.id   AF-A0A0B6YVM6-F1
#
_cell.length_a   1.000
_cell.length_b   1.000
_cell.length_c   1.000
_cell.angle_alpha   90.00
_cell.angle_beta   90.00
_cell.angle_gamma   90.00
#
_symmetry.space_group_name_H-M   'P 1'
#
loop_
_entity.id
_entity.type
_entity.pdbx_description
1 polymer ?
#
loop_
_entity_poly.entity_id
_entity_poly.type
_entity_poly.pdbx_seq_one_letter_code
_entity_poly.pdbx_strand_id
1 'polypeptide(L)' 'EKLAIFVCSTTGQGDPPDNMKIFWKFLLRRDLPSNSLRQLHFGVLGLGDSSYQKFNVVGKRLQKRLEQLGG' A
#
# COMPACT_ATOMS: atom_id res chain seq x y z
N GLU A 1 9.15 -17.49 9.10
CA GLU A 1 8.88 -16.58 7.96
C GLU A 1 8.16 -15.34 8.46
N LYS A 2 8.39 -14.17 7.85
CA LYS A 2 7.66 -12.93 8.20
C LYS A 2 6.60 -12.68 7.14
N LEU A 3 5.33 -12.79 7.53
CA LEU A 3 4.18 -12.54 6.67
C LEU A 3 3.41 -11.32 7.21
N ALA A 4 3.08 -10.36 6.32
CA ALA A 4 2.18 -9.25 6.63
C ALA A 4 1.02 -9.19 5.64
N ILE A 5 -0.21 -9.08 6.15
CA ILE A 5 -1.40 -8.86 5.32
C ILE A 5 -1.89 -7.44 5.54
N PHE A 6 -1.98 -6.67 4.47
CA PHE A 6 -2.48 -5.30 4.48
C PHE A 6 -3.92 -5.28 4.01
N VAL A 7 -4.81 -4.76 4.85
CA VAL A 7 -6.21 -4.48 4.47
C VAL A 7 -6.37 -2.97 4.42
N CYS A 8 -6.65 -2.42 3.25
CA CYS A 8 -6.64 -0.96 3.05
C CYS A 8 -7.80 -0.50 2.17
N SER A 9 -8.58 0.46 2.66
CA SER A 9 -9.63 1.08 1.87
C SER A 9 -9.10 2.20 0.98
N THR A 10 -9.88 2.55 -0.04
CA THR A 10 -9.68 3.78 -0.82
C THR A 10 -10.78 4.78 -0.41
N THR A 11 -10.40 6.01 -0.08
CA THR A 11 -11.35 7.06 0.34
C THR A 11 -11.49 8.14 -0.73
N GLY A 12 -12.65 8.82 -0.73
CA GLY A 12 -12.91 10.00 -1.55
C GLY A 12 -12.56 9.80 -3.03
N GLN A 13 -11.64 10.63 -3.53
CA GLN A 13 -11.22 10.63 -4.92
C GLN A 13 -9.90 9.86 -5.14
N GLY A 14 -9.78 8.69 -4.51
CA GLY A 14 -8.62 7.82 -4.65
C GLY A 14 -7.50 8.09 -3.64
N ASP A 15 -7.86 8.62 -2.48
CA ASP A 15 -6.94 9.00 -1.40
C ASP A 15 -6.80 7.89 -0.36
N PRO A 16 -5.66 7.82 0.34
CA PRO A 16 -5.49 6.87 1.43
C PRO A 16 -6.39 7.24 2.62
N PRO A 17 -6.83 6.26 3.43
CA PRO A 17 -7.56 6.52 4.67
C PRO A 17 -6.74 7.35 5.66
N ASP A 18 -7.40 8.11 6.52
CA ASP A 18 -6.72 9.03 7.44
C ASP A 18 -5.71 8.34 8.35
N ASN A 19 -6.05 7.16 8.87
CA ASN A 19 -5.16 6.35 9.72
C ASN A 19 -3.92 5.81 8.97
N MET A 20 -3.92 5.82 7.63
CA MET A 20 -2.81 5.38 6.80
C MET A 20 -1.79 6.51 6.53
N LYS A 21 -2.15 7.78 6.72
CA LYS A 21 -1.36 8.94 6.26
C LYS A 21 0.11 8.91 6.70
N ILE A 22 0.37 8.59 7.98
CA ILE A 22 1.74 8.53 8.53
C ILE A 22 2.53 7.39 7.88
N PHE A 23 1.94 6.20 7.82
CA PHE A 23 2.54 5.03 7.18
C PHE A 23 2.82 5.29 5.69
N TRP A 24 1.88 5.91 4.98
CA TRP A 24 2.00 6.22 3.56
C TRP A 24 3.14 7.20 3.29
N LYS A 25 3.25 8.27 4.10
CA LYS A 25 4.33 9.25 4.01
C LYS A 25 5.70 8.60 4.24
N PHE A 26 5.80 7.71 5.22
CA PHE A 26 7.03 6.96 5.47
C PHE A 26 7.39 6.07 4.27
N LEU A 27 6.45 5.27 3.78
CA LEU A 27 6.70 4.30 2.70
C LEU A 27 7.10 4.99 1.38
N LEU A 28 6.60 6.20 1.11
CA LEU A 28 6.90 6.96 -0.10
C LEU A 28 8.21 7.77 -0.05
N ARG A 29 8.97 7.68 1.04
CA ARG A 29 10.31 8.28 1.13
C ARG A 29 11.23 7.78 0.00
N ARG A 30 11.88 8.72 -0.70
CA ARG A 30 12.76 8.42 -1.83
C ARG A 30 14.08 7.77 -1.42
N ASP A 31 14.51 8.00 -0.19
CA ASP A 31 15.76 7.50 0.39
C ASP A 31 15.63 6.12 1.02
N LEU A 32 14.44 5.49 0.96
CA LEU A 32 14.28 4.10 1.39
C LEU A 32 15.02 3.15 0.44
N PRO A 33 15.93 2.31 0.95
CA PRO A 33 16.59 1.28 0.14
C PRO A 33 15.56 0.35 -0.51
N SER A 34 15.78 0.00 -1.78
CA SER A 34 14.89 -0.88 -2.57
C SER A 34 14.84 -2.34 -2.09
N ASN A 35 15.65 -2.70 -1.10
CA ASN A 35 15.70 -4.03 -0.50
C ASN A 35 15.21 -4.04 0.96
N SER A 36 14.62 -2.94 1.43
CA SER A 36 14.17 -2.78 2.82
C SER A 36 13.22 -3.87 3.30
N LEU A 37 12.46 -4.47 2.37
CA LEU A 37 11.46 -5.50 2.63
C LEU A 37 11.81 -6.88 2.06
N ARG A 38 13.09 -7.13 1.69
CA ARG A 38 13.55 -8.38 1.01
C ARG A 38 13.13 -9.71 1.65
N GLN A 39 12.85 -9.72 2.95
CA GLN A 39 12.49 -10.94 3.70
C GLN A 39 11.02 -10.97 4.14
N LEU A 40 10.21 -10.00 3.68
CA LEU A 40 8.81 -9.88 4.04
C LEU A 40 7.97 -10.48 2.93
N HIS A 41 7.28 -11.58 3.21
CA HIS A 41 6.17 -12.00 2.36
C HIS A 41 4.96 -11.13 2.71
N PHE A 42 4.20 -10.70 1.71
CA PHE A 42 3.02 -9.90 1.97
C PHE A 42 1.85 -10.18 1.02
N GLY A 43 0.66 -9.77 1.45
CA GLY A 43 -0.53 -9.69 0.61
C GLY A 43 -1.28 -8.39 0.87
N VAL A 44 -1.96 -7.87 -0.16
CA VAL A 44 -2.79 -6.65 -0.04
C VAL A 44 -4.22 -6.95 -0.45
N LEU A 45 -5.16 -6.73 0.47
CA LEU A 45 -6.59 -6.70 0.21
C LEU A 45 -7.07 -5.25 0.15
N GLY A 46 -7.41 -4.81 -1.06
CA GLY A 46 -8.01 -3.49 -1.29
C GLY A 46 -9.52 -3.49 -1.05
N LEU A 47 -10.00 -2.59 -0.19
CA LEU A 47 -11.43 -2.33 0.02
C LEU A 47 -11.87 -1.10 -0.78
N GLY A 48 -12.78 -1.29 -1.72
CA GLY A 48 -13.24 -0.20 -2.58
C GLY A 48 -14.56 -0.54 -3.25
N ASP A 49 -15.10 0.43 -3.96
CA ASP A 49 -16.33 0.34 -4.73
C ASP A 49 -16.02 0.54 -6.22
N SER A 50 -16.44 -0.41 -7.06
CA SER A 50 -16.23 -0.40 -8.51
C SER A 50 -17.03 0.69 -9.24
N SER A 51 -18.01 1.32 -8.57
CA SER A 51 -18.73 2.48 -9.10
C SER A 51 -17.83 3.72 -9.24
N TYR A 52 -16.73 3.78 -8.48
CA TYR A 52 -15.76 4.87 -8.53
C TYR A 52 -14.70 4.60 -9.60
N GLN A 53 -14.37 5.63 -10.39
CA GLN A 53 -13.33 5.55 -11.43
C GLN A 53 -11.98 5.06 -10.89
N LYS A 54 -11.65 5.43 -9.63
CA LYS A 54 -10.40 5.05 -8.96
C LYS A 54 -10.56 3.82 -8.07
N PHE A 55 -11.22 2.78 -8.57
CA PHE A 55 -11.46 1.54 -7.83
C PHE A 55 -10.16 0.91 -7.31
N ASN A 56 -10.07 0.79 -5.98
CA ASN A 56 -8.96 0.17 -5.23
C ASN A 56 -7.58 0.78 -5.52
N VAL A 57 -7.51 2.05 -5.93
CA VAL A 57 -6.24 2.67 -6.34
C VAL A 57 -5.19 2.70 -5.22
N VAL A 58 -5.61 2.86 -3.96
CA VAL A 58 -4.69 2.90 -2.82
C VAL A 58 -4.08 1.53 -2.56
N GLY A 59 -4.91 0.46 -2.54
CA GLY A 59 -4.43 -0.91 -2.42
C GLY A 59 -3.45 -1.28 -3.54
N LYS A 60 -3.78 -0.93 -4.79
CA LYS A 60 -2.89 -1.14 -5.95
C LYS A 60 -1.57 -0.38 -5.83
N ARG A 61 -1.59 0.86 -5.34
CA ARG A 61 -0.37 1.65 -5.10
C ARG A 61 0.45 1.07 -3.96
N LEU A 62 -0.19 0.58 -2.90
CA LEU A 62 0.48 -0.02 -1.75
C LEU A 62 1.21 -1.30 -2.17
N GLN A 63 0.52 -2.21 -2.88
CA GLN A 63 1.09 -3.41 -3.49
C GLN A 63 2.36 -3.07 -4.25
N LYS A 64 2.25 -2.17 -5.25
CA LYS A 64 3.38 -1.77 -6.09
C LYS A 64 4.55 -1.18 -5.29
N ARG A 65 4.26 -0.40 -4.25
CA ARG A 65 5.31 0.22 -3.44
C ARG A 65 6.04 -0.80 -2.56
N LEU A 66 5.33 -1.79 -2.01
CA LEU A 66 5.94 -2.87 -1.24
C LEU A 66 6.87 -3.73 -2.13
N GLU A 67 6.44 -4.06 -3.35
CA GLU A 67 7.26 -4.76 -4.36
C GLU A 67 8.53 -3.97 -4.70
N GLN A 68 8.42 -2.65 -4.88
CA GLN A 68 9.57 -1.76 -5.14
C GLN A 68 10.59 -1.73 -3.99
N LEU A 69 10.18 -2.06 -2.77
CA LEU A 69 11.04 -2.14 -1.60
C LEU A 69 11.54 -3.57 -1.35
N GLY A 70 11.26 -4.50 -2.27
CA GLY A 70 11.76 -5.87 -2.27
C GLY A 70 10.88 -6.87 -1.51
N GLY A 71 9.66 -6.49 -1.11
CA GLY A 71 8.68 -7.43 -0.56
C GLY A 71 8.14 -8.39 -1.61
#